data_AF-A0A9N8VMC6-F1
#
_entry.id   AF-A0A9N8VMC6-F1
#
_cell.length_a   1.000
_cell.length_b   1.000
_cell.length_c   1.000
_cell.angle_alpha   90.00
_cell.angle_beta   90.00
_cell.angle_gamma   90.00
#
_symmetry.space_group_name_H-M   'P 1'
#
loop_
_entity.id
_entity.type
_entity.pdbx_description
1 polymer ?
#
loop_
_entity_poly.entity_id
_entity_poly.type
_entity_poly.pdbx_seq_one_letter_code
_entity_poly.pdbx_strand_id
1 'polypeptide(L)'
;MEQIDAFVIKTYDLIGQYFPSNGVKGKIEKVQEGIRKPECIRTKAKPDVNDLSRIALKLPNWQVLSQDSCHLSPTRPKVLVGYYPAYKLNLTLGVDFDISSSIDYLNYVAFGPNDLVNNGANLNIGGDPMVFFNSQSSKLYKLLSYKAKNSLNFKLILSILLPTDGNNLTKFFNKQPLDPIQGWYNPNSTQNTKFIGDLITVVNSFNFDGIDIDYPYKFPCSPSIGFVDSDFLNFINAISSRLGNKDLTITAGQYSIKGLNQNIVNFINIQGFHLNINNTYTSSGIDKISQMLNDWNFIDHSKLFLGVEFGGIVEIVTSNNIRSDIEKRNLQPVNDSNFQFPFANEPISDLCKYSSYAYLSWENLSEQPYLYRQQNSPSKYYVTFYEDYQSLSAKLDYIRINNLAGISIVDITKDSKDLQLTNFILRISGTSSKSQLNIGAIVGGVIGAIIFIGALAVGIVLYRRHKEETSISKYISDTTYSDTNHMSPNMSGA
;
A
#
# COMPACT_ATOMS: atom_id res chain seq x y z
N MET A 1 19.98 8.39 10.98
CA MET A 1 19.62 9.68 10.37
C MET A 1 20.35 10.83 11.03
N GLU A 2 20.32 10.98 12.36
CA GLU A 2 21.00 12.11 13.05
C GLU A 2 22.49 12.29 12.73
N GLN A 3 23.26 11.22 12.51
CA GLN A 3 24.69 11.33 12.16
C GLN A 3 24.94 11.77 10.70
N ILE A 4 24.02 11.48 9.78
CA ILE A 4 24.15 11.85 8.36
C ILE A 4 23.73 13.32 8.19
N ASP A 5 22.67 13.74 8.87
CA ASP A 5 22.21 15.13 8.85
C ASP A 5 23.26 16.07 9.48
N ALA A 6 23.90 15.63 10.57
CA ALA A 6 24.99 16.37 11.19
C ALA A 6 26.21 16.52 10.26
N PHE A 7 26.57 15.49 9.49
CA PHE A 7 27.69 15.53 8.56
C PHE A 7 27.44 16.46 7.36
N VAL A 8 26.22 16.40 6.79
CA VAL A 8 25.82 17.26 5.67
C VAL A 8 25.79 18.73 6.09
N ILE A 9 25.20 19.04 7.25
CA ILE A 9 25.15 20.42 7.77
C ILE A 9 26.57 20.97 8.00
N LYS A 10 27.46 20.20 8.64
CA LYS A 10 28.85 20.61 8.88
C LYS A 10 29.64 20.87 7.60
N THR A 11 29.36 20.12 6.55
CA THR A 11 30.03 20.26 5.25
C THR A 11 29.59 21.55 4.54
N TYR A 12 28.30 21.90 4.60
CA TYR A 12 27.79 23.14 4.01
C TYR A 12 28.25 24.39 4.78
N ASP A 13 28.35 24.31 6.11
CA ASP A 13 28.88 25.41 6.92
C ASP A 13 30.37 25.66 6.61
N LEU A 14 31.15 24.60 6.36
CA LEU A 14 32.54 24.74 5.92
C LEU A 14 32.63 25.44 4.55
N ILE A 15 31.80 25.05 3.58
CA ILE A 15 31.77 25.66 2.24
C ILE A 15 31.41 27.15 2.32
N GLY A 16 30.48 27.53 3.21
CA GLY A 16 30.10 28.92 3.44
C GLY A 16 31.23 29.80 4.00
N GLN A 17 32.17 29.22 4.75
CA GLN A 17 33.32 29.95 5.30
C GLN A 17 34.39 30.26 4.24
N TYR A 18 34.57 29.38 3.24
CA TYR A 18 35.62 29.55 2.22
C TYR A 18 35.16 30.37 0.99
N PHE A 19 33.86 30.59 0.82
CA PHE A 19 33.31 31.37 -0.30
C PHE A 19 32.36 32.48 0.17
N PRO A 20 32.88 33.57 0.77
CA PRO A 20 32.08 34.59 1.46
C PRO A 20 31.33 35.55 0.51
N SER A 21 31.13 35.20 -0.76
CA SER A 21 30.34 36.06 -1.64
C SER A 21 28.87 36.01 -1.22
N ASN A 22 28.23 37.18 -1.12
CA ASN A 22 26.85 37.34 -0.65
C ASN A 22 25.82 36.47 -1.42
N GLY A 23 26.17 35.99 -2.62
CA GLY A 23 25.33 35.08 -3.41
C GLY A 23 25.39 33.60 -2.99
N VAL A 24 26.44 33.14 -2.31
CA VAL A 24 26.62 31.73 -1.91
C VAL A 24 25.89 31.46 -0.59
N LYS A 25 25.97 32.38 0.38
CA LYS A 25 25.31 32.26 1.67
C LYS A 25 23.77 32.14 1.55
N GLY A 26 23.15 33.00 0.73
CA GLY A 26 21.70 32.96 0.49
C GLY A 26 21.21 31.73 -0.30
N LYS A 27 22.11 31.06 -1.04
CA LYS A 27 21.79 29.77 -1.71
C LYS A 27 21.93 28.59 -0.74
N ILE A 28 22.92 28.61 0.14
CA ILE A 28 23.12 27.56 1.16
C ILE A 28 22.00 27.57 2.19
N GLU A 29 21.55 28.74 2.66
CA GLU A 29 20.44 28.85 3.61
C GLU A 29 19.13 28.29 3.02
N LYS A 30 18.82 28.55 1.74
CA LYS A 30 17.65 27.97 1.05
C LYS A 30 17.73 26.45 0.89
N VAL A 31 18.92 25.90 0.66
CA VAL A 31 19.13 24.45 0.56
C VAL A 31 18.99 23.79 1.94
N GLN A 32 19.54 24.40 3.01
CA GLN A 32 19.38 23.91 4.38
C GLN A 32 17.91 23.97 4.84
N GLU A 33 17.15 24.97 4.41
CA GLU A 33 15.72 25.12 4.71
C GLU A 33 14.86 24.07 3.97
N GLY A 34 15.21 23.74 2.71
CA GLY A 34 14.58 22.66 1.95
C GLY A 34 14.90 21.24 2.44
N ILE A 35 16.04 21.05 3.11
CA ILE A 35 16.42 19.76 3.72
C ILE A 35 15.73 19.57 5.08
N ARG A 36 15.49 20.66 5.84
CA ARG A 36 14.86 20.59 7.17
C ARG A 36 13.33 20.44 7.14
N LYS A 37 12.70 20.73 6.00
CA LYS A 37 11.25 20.58 5.80
C LYS A 37 10.97 20.20 4.35
N PRO A 38 10.47 18.97 4.07
CA PRO A 38 9.83 18.71 2.80
C PRO A 38 8.42 19.34 2.85
N GLU A 39 8.34 20.66 2.93
CA GLU A 39 7.09 21.39 2.67
C GLU A 39 6.94 21.48 1.15
N CYS A 40 5.77 21.10 0.65
CA CYS A 40 5.41 21.22 -0.77
C CYS A 40 5.59 22.68 -1.21
N ILE A 41 6.68 22.98 -1.91
CA ILE A 41 6.99 24.34 -2.35
C ILE A 41 6.05 24.69 -3.52
N ARG A 42 5.04 25.52 -3.25
CA ARG A 42 4.35 26.30 -4.30
C ARG A 42 5.31 27.34 -4.88
N THR A 43 6.09 26.99 -5.90
CA THR A 43 6.79 28.01 -6.69
C THR A 43 5.87 28.53 -7.80
N LYS A 44 5.30 29.73 -7.61
CA LYS A 44 4.74 30.57 -8.70
C LYS A 44 5.85 31.33 -9.46
N ALA A 45 7.04 30.75 -9.60
CA ALA A 45 8.14 31.38 -10.34
C ALA A 45 8.14 30.84 -11.78
N LYS A 46 7.95 31.73 -12.76
CA LYS A 46 8.23 31.40 -14.17
C LYS A 46 9.72 31.00 -14.26
N PRO A 47 10.07 29.82 -14.81
CA PRO A 47 11.46 29.42 -14.94
C PRO A 47 12.15 30.34 -15.94
N ASP A 48 13.36 30.78 -15.59
CA ASP A 48 14.27 31.48 -16.48
C ASP A 48 14.71 30.51 -17.59
N VAL A 49 14.49 30.91 -18.83
CA VAL A 49 14.51 30.06 -20.03
C VAL A 49 15.95 29.69 -20.45
N ASN A 50 16.97 30.26 -19.80
CA ASN A 50 18.35 30.15 -20.25
C ASN A 50 19.16 28.97 -19.67
N ASP A 51 18.66 28.23 -18.67
CA ASP A 51 19.46 27.18 -18.00
C ASP A 51 19.10 25.73 -18.40
N LEU A 52 18.03 25.53 -19.18
CA LEU A 52 17.56 24.19 -19.62
C LEU A 52 17.89 23.86 -21.08
N SER A 53 18.51 24.78 -21.83
CA SER A 53 18.76 24.64 -23.27
C SER A 53 19.94 23.74 -23.66
N ARG A 54 20.50 22.92 -22.76
CA ARG A 54 21.58 21.97 -23.10
C ARG A 54 21.22 20.48 -23.04
N ILE A 55 20.03 20.07 -22.57
CA ILE A 55 19.65 18.65 -22.53
C ILE A 55 18.26 18.33 -23.11
N ALA A 56 17.41 19.31 -23.41
CA ALA A 56 16.08 19.01 -23.97
C ALA A 56 16.03 19.12 -25.51
N LEU A 57 15.83 17.98 -26.18
CA LEU A 57 15.27 17.92 -27.52
C LEU A 57 13.95 18.74 -27.56
N LYS A 58 13.85 19.64 -28.53
CA LYS A 58 12.69 20.51 -28.78
C LYS A 58 11.40 19.69 -28.98
N LEU A 59 10.43 19.85 -28.09
CA LEU A 59 9.01 19.65 -28.39
C LEU A 59 8.22 20.86 -27.86
N PRO A 60 7.45 21.58 -28.70
CA PRO A 60 6.65 22.70 -28.25
C PRO A 60 5.24 22.24 -27.79
N ASN A 61 4.75 22.87 -26.73
CA ASN A 61 3.34 22.97 -26.30
C ASN A 61 2.68 21.79 -25.57
N TRP A 62 3.27 21.29 -24.48
CA TRP A 62 2.55 20.43 -23.53
C TRP A 62 2.68 20.99 -22.11
N GLN A 63 1.58 21.48 -21.55
CA GLN A 63 1.43 21.71 -20.11
C GLN A 63 0.93 20.40 -19.50
N VAL A 64 1.74 19.80 -18.63
CA VAL A 64 1.30 18.71 -17.75
C VAL A 64 0.36 19.34 -16.72
N LEU A 65 -0.94 19.08 -16.82
CA LEU A 65 -1.87 19.30 -15.72
C LEU A 65 -1.64 18.19 -14.69
N SER A 66 -0.54 18.26 -13.95
CA SER A 66 -0.49 17.62 -12.65
C SER A 66 -1.49 18.39 -11.79
N GLN A 67 -2.67 17.84 -11.52
CA GLN A 67 -3.41 18.29 -10.36
C GLN A 67 -2.46 18.14 -9.17
N ASP A 68 -2.13 19.26 -8.51
CA ASP A 68 -1.30 19.27 -7.31
C ASP A 68 -1.85 18.22 -6.34
N SER A 69 -1.15 17.09 -6.20
CA SER A 69 -1.48 15.95 -5.32
C SER A 69 -1.56 16.37 -3.83
N CYS A 70 -1.29 17.64 -3.55
CA CYS A 70 -1.24 18.28 -2.25
C CYS A 70 -2.63 18.62 -1.66
N HIS A 71 -3.73 18.39 -2.38
CA HIS A 71 -5.07 18.82 -1.93
C HIS A 71 -5.94 17.73 -1.29
N LEU A 72 -5.52 16.47 -1.34
CA LEU A 72 -6.33 15.39 -0.77
C LEU A 72 -5.81 15.04 0.62
N SER A 73 -6.71 15.08 1.61
CA SER A 73 -6.37 14.71 2.98
C SER A 73 -5.82 13.28 2.99
N PRO A 74 -4.68 13.03 3.65
CA PRO A 74 -4.12 11.70 3.70
C PRO A 74 -5.09 10.80 4.48
N THR A 75 -5.43 9.66 3.89
CA THR A 75 -6.17 8.60 4.55
C THR A 75 -5.45 7.31 4.21
N ARG A 76 -5.00 6.59 5.25
CA ARG A 76 -4.38 5.28 5.09
C ARG A 76 -5.36 4.35 4.34
N PRO A 77 -4.97 3.62 3.26
CA PRO A 77 -5.50 2.27 3.07
C PRO A 77 -5.57 1.59 4.42
N LYS A 78 -6.74 1.06 4.77
CA LYS A 78 -7.01 0.64 6.14
C LYS A 78 -6.20 -0.60 6.50
N VAL A 79 -5.82 -1.38 5.49
CA VAL A 79 -5.15 -2.66 5.62
C VAL A 79 -4.18 -2.89 4.45
N LEU A 80 -3.00 -3.43 4.73
CA LEU A 80 -2.01 -3.85 3.76
C LEU A 80 -1.83 -5.38 3.78
N VAL A 81 -1.99 -6.01 2.62
CA VAL A 81 -1.83 -7.46 2.45
C VAL A 81 -0.59 -7.75 1.62
N GLY A 82 0.28 -8.65 2.06
CA GLY A 82 1.44 -9.11 1.28
C GLY A 82 1.34 -10.59 0.93
N TYR A 83 1.74 -10.98 -0.28
CA TYR A 83 1.89 -12.39 -0.65
C TYR A 83 3.35 -12.82 -0.54
N TYR A 84 3.59 -13.99 0.05
CA TYR A 84 4.92 -14.60 0.15
C TYR A 84 4.91 -16.00 -0.50
N PRO A 85 5.54 -16.18 -1.68
CA PRO A 85 5.48 -17.42 -2.44
C PRO A 85 6.52 -18.45 -1.95
N ALA A 86 6.29 -18.98 -0.75
CA ALA A 86 7.20 -19.92 -0.09
C ALA A 86 7.49 -21.20 -0.90
N TYR A 87 6.58 -21.62 -1.78
CA TYR A 87 6.79 -22.79 -2.64
C TYR A 87 7.90 -22.59 -3.69
N LYS A 88 8.09 -21.36 -4.21
CA LYS A 88 9.05 -21.07 -5.29
C LYS A 88 10.44 -20.74 -4.78
N LEU A 89 10.50 -20.13 -3.60
CA LEU A 89 11.68 -19.36 -3.24
C LEU A 89 12.66 -20.18 -2.42
N ASN A 90 13.91 -20.21 -2.90
CA ASN A 90 15.09 -20.46 -2.08
C ASN A 90 15.67 -19.13 -1.55
N LEU A 91 14.81 -18.13 -1.33
CA LEU A 91 15.21 -16.85 -0.75
C LEU A 91 15.32 -16.96 0.77
N THR A 92 16.36 -16.33 1.30
CA THR A 92 16.66 -16.23 2.72
C THR A 92 16.10 -14.93 3.27
N LEU A 93 15.02 -15.03 4.05
CA LEU A 93 14.38 -13.90 4.72
C LEU A 93 15.36 -13.15 5.64
N GLY A 94 15.44 -11.83 5.53
CA GLY A 94 16.44 -10.99 6.19
C GLY A 94 17.79 -10.88 5.48
N VAL A 95 17.97 -11.61 4.37
CA VAL A 95 19.17 -11.53 3.53
C VAL A 95 18.78 -11.10 2.13
N ASP A 96 17.84 -11.81 1.50
CA ASP A 96 17.42 -11.57 0.12
C ASP A 96 16.26 -10.57 0.04
N PHE A 97 15.35 -10.59 1.01
CA PHE A 97 14.24 -9.66 1.14
C PHE A 97 13.84 -9.50 2.62
N ASP A 98 13.12 -8.42 2.93
CA ASP A 98 12.56 -8.14 4.26
C ASP A 98 11.03 -8.05 4.21
N ILE A 99 10.39 -8.14 5.38
CA ILE A 99 8.93 -7.95 5.51
C ILE A 99 8.68 -6.68 6.31
N SER A 100 7.94 -5.74 5.73
CA SER A 100 7.55 -4.52 6.44
C SER A 100 6.70 -4.82 7.67
N SER A 101 6.99 -4.13 8.78
CA SER A 101 6.18 -4.18 10.01
C SER A 101 4.76 -3.63 9.84
N SER A 102 4.47 -3.00 8.71
CA SER A 102 3.15 -2.45 8.39
C SER A 102 2.29 -3.37 7.53
N ILE A 103 2.78 -4.57 7.19
CA ILE A 103 1.91 -5.61 6.64
C ILE A 103 0.93 -6.01 7.76
N ASP A 104 -0.37 -5.97 7.46
CA ASP A 104 -1.41 -6.40 8.39
C ASP A 104 -1.76 -7.88 8.19
N TYR A 105 -1.70 -8.34 6.94
CA TYR A 105 -1.96 -9.73 6.55
C TYR A 105 -0.85 -10.23 5.63
N LEU A 106 -0.29 -11.40 5.95
CA LEU A 106 0.69 -12.07 5.10
C LEU A 106 0.09 -13.37 4.57
N ASN A 107 -0.21 -13.40 3.29
CA ASN A 107 -0.66 -14.58 2.56
C ASN A 107 0.55 -15.48 2.25
N TYR A 108 0.71 -16.53 3.04
CA TYR A 108 1.75 -17.55 2.88
C TYR A 108 1.32 -18.55 1.81
N VAL A 109 1.91 -18.45 0.63
CA VAL A 109 1.59 -19.33 -0.50
C VAL A 109 2.47 -20.58 -0.40
N ALA A 110 1.93 -21.61 0.24
CA ALA A 110 2.67 -22.83 0.54
C ALA A 110 2.78 -23.77 -0.68
N PHE A 111 1.81 -23.70 -1.59
CA PHE A 111 1.63 -24.65 -2.69
C PHE A 111 1.71 -23.91 -4.03
N GLY A 112 2.40 -24.51 -5.00
CA GLY A 112 2.25 -24.13 -6.39
C GLY A 112 0.91 -24.61 -6.97
N PRO A 113 0.49 -24.08 -8.14
CA PRO A 113 -0.82 -24.39 -8.74
C PRO A 113 -1.07 -25.88 -8.97
N ASN A 114 -0.01 -26.68 -9.12
CA ASN A 114 -0.11 -28.10 -9.45
C ASN A 114 0.31 -29.03 -8.31
N ASP A 115 0.79 -28.50 -7.18
CA ASP A 115 1.34 -29.32 -6.09
C ASP A 115 0.26 -30.19 -5.44
N LEU A 116 -0.96 -29.64 -5.32
CA LEU A 116 -2.12 -30.35 -4.77
C LEU A 116 -2.71 -31.40 -5.73
N VAL A 117 -2.32 -31.38 -7.01
CA VAL A 117 -2.77 -32.33 -8.02
C VAL A 117 -1.72 -33.43 -8.27
N ASN A 118 -0.44 -33.05 -8.40
CA ASN A 118 0.63 -33.94 -8.84
C ASN A 118 1.24 -34.79 -7.72
N ASN A 119 1.31 -34.29 -6.48
CA ASN A 119 1.92 -35.03 -5.37
C ASN A 119 0.98 -36.08 -4.75
N GLY A 120 -0.17 -36.33 -5.37
CA GLY A 120 -1.13 -37.37 -5.02
C GLY A 120 -0.93 -38.69 -5.76
N ALA A 121 0.21 -38.96 -6.41
CA ALA A 121 0.37 -40.13 -7.30
C ALA A 121 0.10 -41.52 -6.66
N ASN A 122 -0.03 -41.63 -5.34
CA ASN A 122 -0.46 -42.86 -4.64
C ASN A 122 -1.77 -42.72 -3.84
N LEU A 123 -2.41 -41.55 -3.84
CA LEU A 123 -3.72 -41.32 -3.24
C LEU A 123 -4.64 -40.94 -4.40
N ASN A 124 -5.66 -41.76 -4.67
CA ASN A 124 -6.66 -41.45 -5.69
C ASN A 124 -7.35 -40.11 -5.40
N ILE A 125 -6.71 -39.06 -5.93
CA ILE A 125 -7.11 -37.69 -6.23
C ILE A 125 -7.06 -36.72 -5.03
N GLY A 126 -6.13 -35.76 -5.12
CA GLY A 126 -5.81 -34.73 -4.14
C GLY A 126 -4.59 -35.11 -3.30
N GLY A 127 -3.43 -34.50 -3.54
CA GLY A 127 -2.28 -34.65 -2.64
C GLY A 127 -2.68 -34.20 -1.23
N ASP A 128 -2.33 -34.98 -0.21
CA ASP A 128 -2.68 -34.69 1.17
C ASP A 128 -2.00 -33.36 1.59
N PRO A 129 -2.77 -32.27 1.83
CA PRO A 129 -2.20 -30.98 2.18
C PRO A 129 -1.28 -31.04 3.39
N MET A 130 -1.58 -31.92 4.36
CA MET A 130 -0.78 -32.09 5.56
C MET A 130 0.58 -32.72 5.24
N VAL A 131 0.64 -33.75 4.39
CA VAL A 131 1.90 -34.38 3.99
C VAL A 131 2.82 -33.39 3.29
N PHE A 132 2.28 -32.66 2.31
CA PHE A 132 3.06 -31.65 1.61
C PHE A 132 3.52 -30.54 2.56
N PHE A 133 2.62 -30.01 3.38
CA PHE A 133 2.94 -28.93 4.30
C PHE A 133 4.00 -29.35 5.33
N ASN A 134 3.93 -30.57 5.86
CA ASN A 134 4.96 -31.12 6.74
C ASN A 134 6.36 -31.08 6.09
N SER A 135 6.46 -31.39 4.80
CA SER A 135 7.73 -31.32 4.07
C SER A 135 8.29 -29.89 3.92
N GLN A 136 7.41 -28.88 3.91
CA GLN A 136 7.78 -27.46 3.76
C GLN A 136 7.77 -26.69 5.09
N SER A 137 7.41 -27.34 6.20
CA SER A 137 7.22 -26.68 7.51
C SER A 137 8.45 -25.93 8.02
N SER A 138 9.66 -26.37 7.64
CA SER A 138 10.91 -25.66 7.98
C SER A 138 10.95 -24.22 7.45
N LYS A 139 10.35 -23.94 6.29
CA LYS A 139 10.23 -22.58 5.74
C LYS A 139 9.27 -21.72 6.56
N LEU A 140 8.14 -22.30 6.98
CA LEU A 140 7.19 -21.64 7.88
C LEU A 140 7.86 -21.29 9.22
N TYR A 141 8.59 -22.24 9.84
CA TYR A 141 9.25 -21.98 11.13
C TYR A 141 10.31 -20.89 11.04
N LYS A 142 11.02 -20.78 9.90
CA LYS A 142 11.93 -19.65 9.63
C LYS A 142 11.17 -18.33 9.58
N LEU A 143 10.04 -18.28 8.88
CA LEU A 143 9.18 -17.09 8.82
C LEU A 143 8.64 -16.71 10.20
N LEU A 144 8.15 -17.66 10.99
CA LEU A 144 7.65 -17.41 12.35
C LEU A 144 8.77 -16.92 13.28
N SER A 145 9.97 -17.49 13.16
CA SER A 145 11.14 -17.04 13.91
C SER A 145 11.53 -15.60 13.54
N TYR A 146 11.49 -15.27 12.25
CA TYR A 146 11.75 -13.91 11.77
C TYR A 146 10.65 -12.93 12.22
N LYS A 147 9.38 -13.32 12.16
CA LYS A 147 8.23 -12.56 12.68
C LYS A 147 8.43 -12.21 14.14
N ALA A 148 8.79 -13.19 14.98
CA ALA A 148 9.05 -12.98 16.40
C ALA A 148 10.28 -12.10 16.65
N LYS A 149 11.41 -12.39 15.97
CA LYS A 149 12.66 -11.63 16.10
C LYS A 149 12.48 -10.13 15.79
N ASN A 150 11.68 -9.81 14.78
CA ASN A 150 11.46 -8.44 14.32
C ASN A 150 10.17 -7.82 14.86
N SER A 151 9.49 -8.49 15.81
CA SER A 151 8.23 -8.01 16.42
C SER A 151 7.16 -7.63 15.39
N LEU A 152 7.02 -8.45 14.33
CA LEU A 152 6.04 -8.23 13.27
C LEU A 152 4.67 -8.77 13.71
N ASN A 153 3.62 -7.97 13.51
CA ASN A 153 2.28 -8.24 14.04
C ASN A 153 1.25 -8.63 12.99
N PHE A 154 1.66 -8.97 11.76
CA PHE A 154 0.74 -9.40 10.72
C PHE A 154 -0.01 -10.69 11.11
N LYS A 155 -1.25 -10.81 10.65
CA LYS A 155 -1.97 -12.10 10.59
C LYS A 155 -1.37 -12.97 9.49
N LEU A 156 -1.14 -14.24 9.77
CA LEU A 156 -0.58 -15.18 8.83
C LEU A 156 -1.69 -16.03 8.22
N ILE A 157 -1.92 -15.90 6.92
CA ILE A 157 -3.01 -16.56 6.20
C ILE A 157 -2.42 -17.63 5.29
N LEU A 158 -2.96 -18.86 5.33
CA LEU A 158 -2.57 -19.91 4.40
C LEU A 158 -3.23 -19.66 3.04
N SER A 159 -2.45 -19.34 2.01
CA SER A 159 -2.98 -19.11 0.66
C SER A 159 -2.87 -20.35 -0.21
N ILE A 160 -4.01 -20.75 -0.78
CA ILE A 160 -4.17 -21.94 -1.61
C ILE A 160 -4.34 -21.51 -3.07
N LEU A 161 -3.31 -21.78 -3.88
CA LEU A 161 -3.39 -21.62 -5.33
C LEU A 161 -4.17 -22.79 -5.93
N LEU A 162 -5.41 -22.55 -6.35
CA LEU A 162 -6.13 -23.53 -7.15
C LEU A 162 -5.49 -23.64 -8.54
N PRO A 163 -5.49 -24.84 -9.16
CA PRO A 163 -5.05 -25.00 -10.53
C PRO A 163 -5.88 -24.11 -11.46
N THR A 164 -5.24 -23.48 -12.44
CA THR A 164 -5.94 -22.66 -13.42
C THR A 164 -6.12 -23.37 -14.75
N ASP A 165 -5.55 -24.58 -14.94
CA ASP A 165 -5.77 -25.37 -16.15
C ASP A 165 -6.94 -26.32 -15.95
N GLY A 166 -7.74 -26.50 -16.99
CA GLY A 166 -8.92 -27.37 -16.98
C GLY A 166 -8.65 -28.78 -16.52
N ASN A 167 -7.53 -29.34 -16.93
CA ASN A 167 -7.22 -30.73 -16.63
C ASN A 167 -6.93 -30.91 -15.14
N ASN A 168 -6.08 -30.08 -14.55
CA ASN A 168 -5.73 -30.16 -13.14
C ASN A 168 -6.85 -29.67 -12.25
N LEU A 169 -7.67 -28.70 -12.67
CA LEU A 169 -8.86 -28.29 -11.92
C LEU A 169 -9.92 -29.39 -11.90
N THR A 170 -10.16 -30.07 -13.04
CA THR A 170 -11.05 -31.25 -13.13
C THR A 170 -10.56 -32.37 -12.22
N LYS A 171 -9.25 -32.65 -12.24
CA LYS A 171 -8.63 -33.63 -11.34
C LYS A 171 -8.80 -33.21 -9.90
N PHE A 172 -8.50 -31.95 -9.55
CA PHE A 172 -8.58 -31.45 -8.19
C PHE A 172 -9.96 -31.67 -7.56
N PHE A 173 -11.03 -31.42 -8.30
CA PHE A 173 -12.40 -31.63 -7.82
C PHE A 173 -12.96 -33.05 -8.05
N ASN A 174 -12.13 -33.97 -8.55
CA ASN A 174 -12.49 -35.35 -8.89
C ASN A 174 -13.75 -35.45 -9.77
N LYS A 175 -13.85 -34.62 -10.81
CA LYS A 175 -14.97 -34.75 -11.75
C LYS A 175 -14.75 -35.98 -12.63
N GLN A 176 -15.73 -36.89 -12.62
CA GLN A 176 -15.82 -37.94 -13.63
C GLN A 176 -16.18 -37.30 -14.98
N PRO A 177 -15.50 -37.64 -16.09
CA PRO A 177 -15.60 -36.94 -17.37
C PRO A 177 -16.98 -37.01 -18.09
N LEU A 178 -18.04 -37.53 -17.46
CA LEU A 178 -19.26 -37.96 -18.16
C LEU A 178 -20.58 -37.35 -17.68
N ASP A 179 -20.61 -36.46 -16.67
CA ASP A 179 -21.85 -35.78 -16.28
C ASP A 179 -21.77 -34.25 -16.54
N PRO A 180 -22.35 -33.76 -17.66
CA PRO A 180 -22.44 -32.34 -17.96
C PRO A 180 -23.48 -31.60 -17.10
N ILE A 181 -24.31 -32.30 -16.33
CA ILE A 181 -25.41 -31.74 -15.52
C ILE A 181 -24.99 -31.57 -14.06
N GLN A 182 -24.09 -32.41 -13.55
CA GLN A 182 -23.54 -32.25 -12.19
C GLN A 182 -22.44 -31.19 -12.15
N GLY A 183 -22.59 -30.25 -11.20
CA GLY A 183 -21.53 -29.32 -10.82
C GLY A 183 -20.22 -30.05 -10.50
N TRP A 184 -19.10 -29.36 -10.73
CA TRP A 184 -17.75 -29.89 -10.56
C TRP A 184 -17.42 -30.19 -9.11
N TYR A 185 -18.04 -29.50 -8.15
CA TYR A 185 -17.75 -29.67 -6.73
C TYR A 185 -18.94 -30.25 -5.98
N ASN A 186 -18.76 -31.46 -5.44
CA ASN A 186 -19.70 -32.07 -4.51
C ASN A 186 -19.18 -31.94 -3.05
N PRO A 187 -19.78 -31.08 -2.20
CA PRO A 187 -19.34 -30.91 -0.81
C PRO A 187 -19.45 -32.19 0.02
N ASN A 188 -20.29 -33.14 -0.40
CA ASN A 188 -20.55 -34.38 0.31
C ASN A 188 -19.66 -35.55 -0.13
N SER A 189 -18.77 -35.35 -1.12
CA SER A 189 -17.83 -36.41 -1.50
C SER A 189 -16.82 -36.64 -0.37
N THR A 190 -16.49 -37.91 -0.10
CA THR A 190 -15.50 -38.27 0.93
C THR A 190 -14.16 -37.58 0.69
N GLN A 191 -13.75 -37.44 -0.57
CA GLN A 191 -12.49 -36.78 -0.94
C GLN A 191 -12.52 -35.27 -0.68
N ASN A 192 -13.58 -34.56 -1.11
CA ASN A 192 -13.69 -33.11 -0.87
C ASN A 192 -13.80 -32.83 0.64
N THR A 193 -14.53 -33.67 1.36
CA THR A 193 -14.62 -33.59 2.81
C THR A 193 -13.28 -33.84 3.49
N LYS A 194 -12.50 -34.85 3.04
CA LYS A 194 -11.15 -35.10 3.55
C LYS A 194 -10.23 -33.92 3.24
N PHE A 195 -10.19 -33.47 1.99
CA PHE A 195 -9.33 -32.37 1.55
C PHE A 195 -9.56 -31.09 2.35
N ILE A 196 -10.82 -30.67 2.53
CA ILE A 196 -11.14 -29.52 3.39
C ILE A 196 -10.74 -29.80 4.84
N GLY A 197 -11.01 -31.01 5.35
CA GLY A 197 -10.57 -31.42 6.69
C GLY A 197 -9.06 -31.27 6.89
N ASP A 198 -8.26 -31.70 5.91
CA ASP A 198 -6.81 -31.59 5.94
C ASP A 198 -6.37 -30.12 5.90
N LEU A 199 -6.98 -29.28 5.06
CA LEU A 199 -6.71 -27.84 5.03
C LEU A 199 -6.98 -27.18 6.39
N ILE A 200 -8.14 -27.46 7.00
CA ILE A 200 -8.48 -26.95 8.34
C ILE A 200 -7.48 -27.48 9.38
N THR A 201 -7.04 -28.73 9.25
CA THR A 201 -6.04 -29.32 10.15
C THR A 201 -4.68 -28.64 10.00
N VAL A 202 -4.26 -28.26 8.78
CA VAL A 202 -3.04 -27.48 8.56
C VAL A 202 -3.16 -26.10 9.21
N VAL A 203 -4.27 -25.39 8.99
CA VAL A 203 -4.50 -24.06 9.60
C VAL A 203 -4.38 -24.12 11.12
N ASN A 204 -5.03 -25.10 11.74
CA ASN A 204 -5.05 -25.23 13.19
C ASN A 204 -3.69 -25.72 13.74
N SER A 205 -3.09 -26.74 13.12
CA SER A 205 -1.83 -27.34 13.59
C SER A 205 -0.64 -26.38 13.49
N PHE A 206 -0.65 -25.51 12.48
CA PHE A 206 0.43 -24.55 12.24
C PHE A 206 0.08 -23.12 12.69
N ASN A 207 -1.05 -22.96 13.39
CA ASN A 207 -1.52 -21.70 13.95
C ASN A 207 -1.63 -20.56 12.92
N PHE A 208 -2.14 -20.86 11.73
CA PHE A 208 -2.56 -19.83 10.79
C PHE A 208 -3.78 -19.08 11.34
N ASP A 209 -3.88 -17.81 11.00
CA ASP A 209 -5.00 -16.93 11.36
C ASP A 209 -6.19 -17.09 10.40
N GLY A 210 -5.99 -17.74 9.25
CA GLY A 210 -7.01 -17.91 8.23
C GLY A 210 -6.57 -18.68 7.00
N ILE A 211 -7.47 -18.75 6.01
CA ILE A 211 -7.25 -19.31 4.68
C ILE A 211 -7.58 -18.26 3.62
N ASP A 212 -6.74 -18.16 2.61
CA ASP A 212 -6.98 -17.45 1.37
C ASP A 212 -7.14 -18.45 0.23
N ILE A 213 -8.20 -18.32 -0.56
CA ILE A 213 -8.44 -19.19 -1.72
C ILE A 213 -8.31 -18.38 -3.01
N ASP A 214 -7.38 -18.77 -3.86
CA ASP A 214 -7.22 -18.15 -5.18
C ASP A 214 -8.24 -18.71 -6.16
N TYR A 215 -9.09 -17.82 -6.67
CA TYR A 215 -10.09 -18.13 -7.68
C TYR A 215 -9.41 -18.54 -9.01
N PRO A 216 -9.78 -19.69 -9.60
CA PRO A 216 -9.07 -20.24 -10.76
C PRO A 216 -9.17 -19.34 -12.01
N TYR A 217 -10.25 -18.57 -12.15
CA TYR A 217 -10.43 -17.63 -13.27
C TYR A 217 -9.98 -16.21 -12.96
N LYS A 218 -9.02 -16.02 -12.05
CA LYS A 218 -8.46 -14.67 -11.85
C LYS A 218 -7.74 -14.12 -13.09
N PHE A 219 -7.29 -14.99 -14.00
CA PHE A 219 -6.62 -14.60 -15.25
C PHE A 219 -7.49 -14.82 -16.50
N PRO A 220 -7.45 -13.90 -17.49
CA PRO A 220 -8.23 -14.01 -18.73
C PRO A 220 -7.92 -15.26 -19.56
N CYS A 221 -6.69 -15.80 -19.48
CA CYS A 221 -6.30 -16.97 -20.26
C CYS A 221 -6.77 -18.29 -19.64
N SER A 222 -7.36 -18.28 -18.44
CA SER A 222 -7.89 -19.49 -17.84
C SER A 222 -8.95 -20.04 -18.80
N PRO A 223 -8.77 -21.27 -19.33
CA PRO A 223 -9.65 -21.79 -20.37
C PRO A 223 -11.10 -21.73 -19.88
N SER A 224 -12.09 -21.53 -20.77
CA SER A 224 -13.52 -21.52 -20.42
C SER A 224 -14.04 -22.94 -20.08
N ILE A 225 -13.36 -23.60 -19.18
CA ILE A 225 -13.52 -24.97 -18.73
C ILE A 225 -14.59 -25.04 -17.65
N GLY A 226 -15.82 -24.62 -17.93
CA GLY A 226 -17.07 -25.02 -17.26
C GLY A 226 -17.16 -25.08 -15.72
N PHE A 227 -16.11 -24.78 -14.95
CA PHE A 227 -16.12 -24.60 -13.51
C PHE A 227 -16.90 -23.33 -13.31
N VAL A 228 -18.10 -23.48 -12.80
CA VAL A 228 -19.05 -22.39 -12.67
C VAL A 228 -18.88 -21.76 -11.29
N ASP A 229 -19.24 -20.49 -11.17
CA ASP A 229 -19.23 -19.80 -9.88
C ASP A 229 -19.91 -20.65 -8.79
N SER A 230 -20.98 -21.37 -9.09
CA SER A 230 -21.66 -22.24 -8.11
C SER A 230 -20.76 -23.32 -7.49
N ASP A 231 -19.82 -23.90 -8.24
CA ASP A 231 -18.91 -24.91 -7.70
C ASP A 231 -17.89 -24.28 -6.74
N PHE A 232 -17.34 -23.13 -7.14
CA PHE A 232 -16.47 -22.35 -6.27
C PHE A 232 -17.21 -21.90 -5.00
N LEU A 233 -18.44 -21.42 -5.12
CA LEU A 233 -19.26 -21.02 -3.99
C LEU A 233 -19.53 -22.17 -3.03
N ASN A 234 -19.85 -23.36 -3.55
CA ASN A 234 -20.03 -24.56 -2.72
C ASN A 234 -18.73 -24.93 -1.99
N PHE A 235 -17.57 -24.79 -2.64
CA PHE A 235 -16.26 -25.02 -2.03
C PHE A 235 -15.96 -24.01 -0.91
N ILE A 236 -16.16 -22.72 -1.16
CA ILE A 236 -15.98 -21.64 -0.17
C ILE A 236 -16.95 -21.82 1.01
N ASN A 237 -18.21 -22.17 0.77
CA ASN A 237 -19.19 -22.44 1.82
C ASN A 237 -18.75 -23.63 2.70
N ALA A 238 -18.24 -24.69 2.09
CA ALA A 238 -17.76 -25.87 2.81
C ALA A 238 -16.54 -25.53 3.69
N ILE A 239 -15.60 -24.70 3.20
CA ILE A 239 -14.48 -24.19 4.01
C ILE A 239 -15.01 -23.35 5.17
N SER A 240 -15.82 -22.32 4.89
CA SER A 240 -16.33 -21.40 5.90
C SER A 240 -17.05 -22.13 7.04
N SER A 241 -17.87 -23.13 6.72
CA SER A 241 -18.62 -23.92 7.70
C SER A 241 -17.74 -24.71 8.69
N ARG A 242 -16.46 -24.96 8.36
CA ARG A 242 -15.52 -25.76 9.16
C ARG A 242 -14.34 -24.95 9.70
N LEU A 243 -14.12 -23.75 9.17
CA LEU A 243 -12.99 -22.88 9.50
C LEU A 243 -13.12 -22.22 10.89
N GLY A 244 -14.34 -22.12 11.41
CA GLY A 244 -14.61 -21.58 12.74
C GLY A 244 -14.47 -20.05 12.78
N ASN A 245 -13.67 -19.53 13.71
CA ASN A 245 -13.45 -18.09 13.90
C ASN A 245 -12.22 -17.54 13.17
N LYS A 246 -11.59 -18.35 12.30
CA LYS A 246 -10.43 -17.94 11.50
C LYS A 246 -10.88 -17.14 10.28
N ASP A 247 -9.99 -16.32 9.74
CA ASP A 247 -10.30 -15.45 8.61
C ASP A 247 -10.41 -16.28 7.30
N LEU A 248 -11.43 -16.02 6.49
CA LEU A 248 -11.56 -16.53 5.13
C LEU A 248 -11.44 -15.39 4.13
N THR A 249 -10.46 -15.45 3.25
CA THR A 249 -10.22 -14.45 2.20
C THR A 249 -10.22 -15.12 0.83
N ILE A 250 -10.43 -14.31 -0.20
CA ILE A 250 -10.42 -14.78 -1.58
C ILE A 250 -9.49 -13.89 -2.38
N THR A 251 -8.65 -14.48 -3.22
CA THR A 251 -7.95 -13.76 -4.29
C THR A 251 -8.69 -13.98 -5.59
N ALA A 252 -9.08 -12.91 -6.25
CA ALA A 252 -9.73 -12.94 -7.56
C ALA A 252 -9.03 -11.96 -8.51
N GLY A 253 -9.40 -11.96 -9.77
CA GLY A 253 -8.83 -11.05 -10.77
C GLY A 253 -9.94 -10.37 -11.56
N GLN A 254 -9.84 -10.42 -12.88
CA GLN A 254 -10.75 -9.65 -13.75
C GLN A 254 -12.23 -10.02 -13.57
N TYR A 255 -12.54 -11.31 -13.36
CA TYR A 255 -13.92 -11.76 -13.31
C TYR A 255 -14.46 -11.81 -11.87
N SER A 256 -15.61 -11.17 -11.67
CA SER A 256 -16.34 -11.23 -10.40
C SER A 256 -17.00 -12.58 -10.18
N ILE A 257 -17.05 -13.04 -8.93
CA ILE A 257 -17.67 -14.32 -8.55
C ILE A 257 -19.15 -14.10 -8.23
N LYS A 258 -20.04 -14.32 -9.21
CA LYS A 258 -21.46 -13.99 -9.04
C LYS A 258 -22.09 -14.89 -7.97
N GLY A 259 -22.87 -14.29 -7.06
CA GLY A 259 -23.54 -15.01 -5.98
C GLY A 259 -22.70 -15.24 -4.73
N LEU A 260 -21.48 -14.67 -4.65
CA LEU A 260 -20.65 -14.74 -3.45
C LEU A 260 -21.35 -14.12 -2.25
N ASN A 261 -21.52 -14.92 -1.19
CA ASN A 261 -22.01 -14.44 0.08
C ASN A 261 -20.89 -13.64 0.77
N GLN A 262 -20.97 -12.31 0.70
CA GLN A 262 -19.95 -11.48 1.34
C GLN A 262 -19.86 -11.67 2.86
N ASN A 263 -20.85 -12.23 3.54
CA ASN A 263 -20.82 -12.38 5.01
C ASN A 263 -19.89 -13.48 5.50
N ILE A 264 -19.55 -14.46 4.65
CA ILE A 264 -18.64 -15.55 5.02
C ILE A 264 -17.18 -15.26 4.68
N VAL A 265 -16.92 -14.17 3.96
CA VAL A 265 -15.59 -13.75 3.52
C VAL A 265 -15.22 -12.45 4.23
N ASN A 266 -14.04 -12.42 4.84
CA ASN A 266 -13.52 -11.25 5.53
C ASN A 266 -13.22 -10.14 4.52
N PHE A 267 -12.49 -10.47 3.45
CA PHE A 267 -12.18 -9.56 2.35
C PHE A 267 -11.75 -10.30 1.08
N ILE A 268 -11.71 -9.56 -0.04
CA ILE A 268 -11.39 -10.05 -1.37
C ILE A 268 -10.23 -9.24 -1.95
N ASN A 269 -9.14 -9.93 -2.29
CA ASN A 269 -7.98 -9.38 -2.99
C ASN A 269 -8.22 -9.41 -4.50
N ILE A 270 -8.51 -8.26 -5.11
CA ILE A 270 -8.77 -8.14 -6.54
C ILE A 270 -7.45 -7.81 -7.26
N GLN A 271 -6.88 -8.77 -7.97
CA GLN A 271 -5.65 -8.60 -8.75
C GLN A 271 -5.89 -7.62 -9.91
N GLY A 272 -5.53 -6.34 -9.69
CA GLY A 272 -5.64 -5.25 -10.68
C GLY A 272 -4.49 -5.20 -11.68
N PHE A 273 -3.84 -6.33 -11.92
CA PHE A 273 -2.73 -6.49 -12.85
C PHE A 273 -3.01 -7.69 -13.76
N HIS A 274 -2.19 -7.90 -14.81
CA HIS A 274 -2.43 -8.94 -15.83
C HIS A 274 -3.78 -8.81 -16.59
N LEU A 275 -4.36 -7.60 -16.67
CA LEU A 275 -5.69 -7.36 -17.26
C LEU A 275 -5.71 -7.44 -18.80
N ASN A 276 -4.55 -7.60 -19.43
CA ASN A 276 -4.38 -7.54 -20.88
C ASN A 276 -3.95 -8.84 -21.53
N ILE A 277 -3.96 -9.95 -20.80
CA ILE A 277 -3.47 -11.24 -21.31
C ILE A 277 -4.15 -11.69 -22.63
N ASN A 278 -5.37 -11.24 -22.91
CA ASN A 278 -6.10 -11.55 -24.16
C ASN A 278 -6.43 -10.32 -25.01
N ASN A 279 -5.86 -9.16 -24.69
CA ASN A 279 -6.18 -7.91 -25.38
C ASN A 279 -4.92 -7.05 -25.51
N THR A 280 -5.06 -5.92 -26.17
CA THR A 280 -3.92 -5.05 -26.48
C THR A 280 -3.78 -3.87 -25.52
N TYR A 281 -4.50 -3.88 -24.39
CA TYR A 281 -4.52 -2.78 -23.42
C TYR A 281 -3.34 -2.85 -22.44
N THR A 282 -3.17 -1.84 -21.60
CA THR A 282 -2.17 -1.86 -20.53
C THR A 282 -2.61 -2.79 -19.39
N SER A 283 -1.67 -3.53 -18.83
CA SER A 283 -1.95 -4.63 -17.88
C SER A 283 -2.52 -4.21 -16.52
N SER A 284 -2.38 -2.94 -16.09
CA SER A 284 -2.86 -2.45 -14.79
C SER A 284 -3.31 -0.99 -14.77
N GLY A 285 -3.85 -0.48 -15.89
CA GLY A 285 -4.36 0.89 -15.98
C GLY A 285 -5.59 1.14 -15.10
N ILE A 286 -5.72 2.35 -14.55
CA ILE A 286 -6.84 2.74 -13.65
C ILE A 286 -8.21 2.60 -14.32
N ASP A 287 -8.33 2.90 -15.62
CA ASP A 287 -9.57 2.75 -16.37
C ASP A 287 -10.05 1.29 -16.38
N LYS A 288 -9.11 0.34 -16.51
CA LYS A 288 -9.38 -1.10 -16.48
C LYS A 288 -9.65 -1.62 -15.09
N ILE A 289 -8.91 -1.14 -14.11
CA ILE A 289 -9.18 -1.42 -12.69
C ILE A 289 -10.60 -0.96 -12.33
N SER A 290 -11.02 0.22 -12.82
CA SER A 290 -12.36 0.72 -12.59
C SER A 290 -13.44 -0.12 -13.26
N GLN A 291 -13.25 -0.51 -14.52
CA GLN A 291 -14.15 -1.43 -15.23
C GLN A 291 -14.30 -2.76 -14.48
N MET A 292 -13.18 -3.36 -14.06
CA MET A 292 -13.17 -4.60 -13.28
C MET A 292 -13.91 -4.44 -11.96
N LEU A 293 -13.63 -3.38 -11.19
CA LEU A 293 -14.29 -3.18 -9.89
C LEU A 293 -15.79 -2.90 -10.02
N ASN A 294 -16.25 -2.33 -11.12
CA ASN A 294 -17.69 -2.18 -11.38
C ASN A 294 -18.41 -3.55 -11.44
N ASP A 295 -17.74 -4.61 -11.88
CA ASP A 295 -18.31 -5.96 -11.87
C ASP A 295 -18.48 -6.52 -10.45
N TRP A 296 -17.78 -5.94 -9.47
CA TRP A 296 -17.80 -6.28 -8.04
C TRP A 296 -18.74 -5.41 -7.20
N ASN A 297 -19.52 -4.50 -7.80
CA ASN A 297 -20.44 -3.58 -7.09
C ASN A 297 -21.50 -4.25 -6.19
N PHE A 298 -21.66 -5.58 -6.26
CA PHE A 298 -22.54 -6.35 -5.37
C PHE A 298 -21.86 -6.73 -4.03
N ILE A 299 -20.56 -6.49 -3.89
CA ILE A 299 -19.77 -6.63 -2.66
C ILE A 299 -19.54 -5.24 -2.07
N ASP A 300 -19.60 -5.11 -0.74
CA ASP A 300 -19.21 -3.86 -0.08
C ASP A 300 -17.75 -3.51 -0.42
N HIS A 301 -17.52 -2.31 -0.94
CA HIS A 301 -16.19 -1.82 -1.26
C HIS A 301 -15.24 -1.85 -0.06
N SER A 302 -15.77 -1.74 1.17
CA SER A 302 -14.97 -1.88 2.38
C SER A 302 -14.43 -3.30 2.62
N LYS A 303 -14.75 -4.26 1.76
CA LYS A 303 -14.19 -5.62 1.71
C LYS A 303 -13.30 -5.88 0.51
N LEU A 304 -13.20 -4.93 -0.43
CA LEU A 304 -12.39 -5.08 -1.65
C LEU A 304 -11.02 -4.48 -1.45
N PHE A 305 -9.99 -5.24 -1.78
CA PHE A 305 -8.60 -4.84 -1.78
C PHE A 305 -8.11 -4.76 -3.21
N LEU A 306 -7.46 -3.66 -3.59
CA LEU A 306 -6.84 -3.56 -4.90
C LEU A 306 -5.46 -4.21 -4.85
N GLY A 307 -5.27 -5.27 -5.62
CA GLY A 307 -4.00 -5.95 -5.79
C GLY A 307 -3.10 -5.24 -6.79
N VAL A 308 -1.84 -5.08 -6.43
CA VAL A 308 -0.74 -4.58 -7.27
C VAL A 308 0.35 -5.64 -7.35
N GLU A 309 1.13 -5.60 -8.42
CA GLU A 309 2.27 -6.50 -8.59
C GLU A 309 3.57 -5.70 -8.62
N PHE A 310 4.49 -5.98 -7.69
CA PHE A 310 5.83 -5.37 -7.70
C PHE A 310 6.74 -5.99 -8.75
N GLY A 311 6.26 -7.03 -9.45
CA GLY A 311 6.89 -7.52 -10.65
C GLY A 311 6.58 -6.65 -11.87
N GLY A 312 7.52 -6.58 -12.81
CA GLY A 312 7.24 -6.10 -14.14
C GLY A 312 6.64 -7.20 -15.01
N ILE A 313 5.58 -6.89 -15.76
CA ILE A 313 4.95 -7.72 -16.77
C ILE A 313 5.57 -7.38 -18.12
N VAL A 314 6.13 -8.35 -18.84
CA VAL A 314 6.65 -8.11 -20.20
C VAL A 314 5.72 -8.57 -21.30
N GLU A 315 5.62 -7.69 -22.30
CA GLU A 315 4.81 -7.77 -23.50
C GLU A 315 5.70 -7.52 -24.74
N ILE A 316 5.29 -7.98 -25.92
CA ILE A 316 5.98 -7.69 -27.18
C ILE A 316 5.16 -6.67 -27.95
N VAL A 317 5.87 -5.75 -28.57
CA VAL A 317 5.34 -4.85 -29.59
C VAL A 317 6.01 -5.20 -30.91
N THR A 318 5.18 -5.47 -31.92
CA THR A 318 5.62 -6.00 -33.22
C THR A 318 5.85 -4.92 -34.26
N SER A 319 5.44 -3.66 -34.06
CA SER A 319 5.76 -2.59 -34.99
C SER A 319 7.01 -1.79 -34.60
N ASN A 320 7.55 -1.10 -35.60
CA ASN A 320 8.67 -0.17 -35.45
C ASN A 320 8.28 1.14 -34.76
N ASN A 321 6.99 1.36 -34.45
CA ASN A 321 6.49 2.56 -33.78
C ASN A 321 5.86 2.18 -32.44
N ILE A 322 6.71 1.87 -31.46
CA ILE A 322 6.31 1.44 -30.11
C ILE A 322 5.30 2.39 -29.50
N ARG A 323 5.53 3.70 -29.63
CA ARG A 323 4.63 4.74 -29.12
C ARG A 323 3.25 4.58 -29.75
N SER A 324 3.18 4.58 -31.08
CA SER A 324 1.90 4.39 -31.77
C SER A 324 1.23 3.08 -31.39
N ASP A 325 1.97 2.01 -31.12
CA ASP A 325 1.36 0.74 -30.72
C ASP A 325 0.88 0.73 -29.28
N ILE A 326 1.58 1.36 -28.36
CA ILE A 326 1.09 1.56 -26.99
C ILE A 326 -0.15 2.46 -27.01
N GLU A 327 -0.08 3.59 -27.72
CA GLU A 327 -1.19 4.55 -27.85
C GLU A 327 -2.41 3.92 -28.54
N LYS A 328 -2.20 3.19 -29.65
CA LYS A 328 -3.27 2.50 -30.39
C LYS A 328 -3.65 1.16 -29.80
N ARG A 329 -2.97 0.72 -28.73
CA ARG A 329 -3.20 -0.58 -28.10
C ARG A 329 -3.05 -1.67 -29.16
N ASN A 330 -1.82 -1.92 -29.61
CA ASN A 330 -1.40 -3.01 -30.51
C ASN A 330 -0.32 -3.85 -29.80
N LEU A 331 -0.58 -4.25 -28.56
CA LEU A 331 0.33 -5.04 -27.75
C LEU A 331 0.05 -6.53 -27.96
N GLN A 332 1.09 -7.34 -28.15
CA GLN A 332 0.97 -8.80 -28.19
C GLN A 332 1.72 -9.41 -27.01
N PRO A 333 1.06 -10.24 -26.20
CA PRO A 333 1.73 -10.97 -25.14
C PRO A 333 2.89 -11.85 -25.67
N VAL A 334 4.00 -11.94 -24.92
CA VAL A 334 5.20 -12.71 -25.34
C VAL A 334 5.03 -14.20 -25.15
N ASN A 335 4.59 -14.94 -26.18
CA ASN A 335 4.52 -16.40 -26.13
C ASN A 335 5.78 -17.05 -26.72
N ASP A 336 6.97 -16.68 -26.22
CA ASP A 336 8.23 -17.26 -26.68
C ASP A 336 8.89 -18.07 -25.55
N SER A 337 8.70 -19.40 -25.59
CA SER A 337 9.24 -20.33 -24.59
C SER A 337 10.77 -20.42 -24.59
N ASN A 338 11.45 -19.88 -25.62
CA ASN A 338 12.91 -19.98 -25.76
C ASN A 338 13.62 -18.71 -25.30
N PHE A 339 12.90 -17.71 -24.79
CA PHE A 339 13.49 -16.44 -24.40
C PHE A 339 13.92 -16.46 -22.93
N GLN A 340 15.22 -16.66 -22.67
CA GLN A 340 15.81 -16.33 -21.37
C GLN A 340 16.00 -14.83 -21.29
N PHE A 341 15.19 -14.14 -20.48
CA PHE A 341 15.45 -12.74 -20.18
C PHE A 341 16.65 -12.65 -19.23
N PRO A 342 17.61 -11.74 -19.50
CA PRO A 342 18.86 -11.66 -18.75
C PRO A 342 18.69 -11.27 -17.27
N PHE A 343 17.47 -10.91 -16.84
CA PHE A 343 17.16 -10.49 -15.47
C PHE A 343 15.97 -11.24 -14.85
N ALA A 344 15.41 -12.25 -15.54
CA ALA A 344 14.46 -13.16 -14.91
C ALA A 344 15.11 -14.53 -14.78
N ASN A 345 15.57 -14.81 -13.57
CA ASN A 345 16.09 -16.13 -13.22
C ASN A 345 14.97 -17.16 -13.05
N GLU A 346 13.71 -16.75 -13.15
CA GLU A 346 12.57 -17.63 -12.96
C GLU A 346 11.73 -17.71 -14.25
N PRO A 347 11.62 -18.91 -14.87
CA PRO A 347 10.51 -19.16 -15.77
C PRO A 347 9.25 -19.07 -14.91
N ILE A 348 8.49 -17.98 -15.07
CA ILE A 348 7.14 -17.95 -14.55
C ILE A 348 6.42 -19.06 -15.32
N SER A 349 6.06 -20.14 -14.63
CA SER A 349 5.02 -21.08 -15.08
C SER A 349 3.70 -20.32 -15.10
N ASP A 350 3.62 -19.32 -15.96
CA ASP A 350 2.39 -18.66 -16.28
C ASP A 350 1.65 -19.61 -17.22
N LEU A 351 0.43 -19.96 -16.84
CA LEU A 351 -0.43 -20.74 -17.73
C LEU A 351 -0.69 -20.01 -19.05
N CYS A 352 -0.57 -18.69 -19.04
CA CYS A 352 -0.67 -17.87 -20.22
C CYS A 352 0.65 -17.81 -21.02
N LYS A 353 1.76 -18.33 -20.47
CA LYS A 353 3.14 -18.26 -21.02
C LYS A 353 3.69 -16.83 -21.20
N TYR A 354 3.46 -15.91 -20.25
CA TYR A 354 3.96 -14.54 -20.32
C TYR A 354 5.05 -14.21 -19.27
N SER A 355 5.76 -13.11 -19.51
CA SER A 355 7.24 -13.05 -19.49
C SER A 355 7.90 -12.24 -18.34
N SER A 356 9.01 -11.52 -18.59
CA SER A 356 10.10 -11.22 -17.64
C SER A 356 10.81 -9.86 -17.86
N TYR A 357 11.35 -9.23 -16.78
CA TYR A 357 11.76 -7.80 -16.55
C TYR A 357 12.71 -7.02 -17.54
N ALA A 358 12.57 -5.67 -17.66
CA ALA A 358 13.48 -4.70 -18.36
C ALA A 358 13.57 -3.27 -17.69
N TYR A 359 13.94 -2.14 -18.37
CA TYR A 359 14.29 -0.75 -17.85
C TYR A 359 13.67 0.53 -18.56
N LEU A 360 13.65 1.69 -17.85
CA LEU A 360 12.78 2.94 -17.80
C LEU A 360 12.37 3.79 -19.05
N SER A 361 11.06 4.12 -19.21
CA SER A 361 10.51 5.36 -19.84
C SER A 361 9.03 5.71 -19.43
N TRP A 362 8.63 7.00 -19.41
CA TRP A 362 7.26 7.44 -19.06
C TRP A 362 6.66 8.37 -20.13
N GLU A 363 5.46 8.07 -20.65
CA GLU A 363 4.62 9.04 -21.36
C GLU A 363 3.10 8.79 -21.15
N ASN A 364 2.33 9.85 -21.35
CA ASN A 364 1.06 10.20 -20.70
C ASN A 364 -0.20 9.46 -21.20
N LEU A 365 -0.38 8.14 -20.93
CA LEU A 365 -1.64 7.46 -21.34
C LEU A 365 -2.33 6.45 -20.40
N SER A 366 -1.85 6.13 -19.21
CA SER A 366 -2.64 5.25 -18.31
C SER A 366 -2.20 5.24 -16.83
N GLU A 367 -1.41 6.22 -16.39
CA GLU A 367 -0.79 6.22 -15.04
C GLU A 367 0.03 4.95 -14.75
N GLN A 368 0.48 4.23 -15.78
CA GLN A 368 1.29 3.02 -15.66
C GLN A 368 2.64 3.22 -16.37
N PRO A 369 3.78 2.98 -15.69
CA PRO A 369 5.08 3.15 -16.29
C PRO A 369 5.45 1.94 -17.16
N TYR A 370 6.30 2.15 -18.17
CA TYR A 370 6.79 1.05 -19.00
C TYR A 370 8.24 1.18 -19.46
N LEU A 371 8.80 0.06 -19.91
CA LEU A 371 10.20 -0.14 -20.24
C LEU A 371 10.26 -0.70 -21.64
N TYR A 372 11.20 -0.33 -22.50
CA TYR A 372 11.28 -1.01 -23.80
C TYR A 372 12.70 -1.35 -24.26
N ARG A 373 12.86 -2.50 -24.92
CA ARG A 373 14.12 -2.93 -25.53
C ARG A 373 13.89 -3.46 -26.93
N GLN A 374 14.63 -2.93 -27.91
CA GLN A 374 14.67 -3.45 -29.27
C GLN A 374 15.56 -4.70 -29.35
N GLN A 375 15.11 -5.74 -30.03
CA GLN A 375 15.93 -6.88 -30.43
C GLN A 375 16.46 -6.71 -31.86
N ASN A 376 17.71 -7.10 -32.08
CA ASN A 376 18.43 -6.77 -33.31
C ASN A 376 17.94 -7.49 -34.58
N SER A 377 17.10 -8.53 -34.50
CA SER A 377 16.46 -9.18 -35.67
C SER A 377 15.55 -10.35 -35.23
N PRO A 378 14.27 -10.44 -35.66
CA PRO A 378 13.45 -9.38 -36.27
C PRO A 378 13.20 -8.24 -35.27
N SER A 379 12.80 -7.05 -35.74
CA SER A 379 12.51 -5.85 -34.93
C SER A 379 11.35 -6.07 -33.95
N LYS A 380 11.60 -6.82 -32.88
CA LYS A 380 10.69 -6.98 -31.75
C LYS A 380 11.10 -5.99 -30.68
N TYR A 381 10.13 -5.30 -30.11
CA TYR A 381 10.33 -4.54 -28.89
C TYR A 381 9.70 -5.30 -27.73
N TYR A 382 10.44 -5.46 -26.66
CA TYR A 382 9.90 -5.98 -25.40
C TYR A 382 9.51 -4.79 -24.56
N VAL A 383 8.26 -4.71 -24.13
CA VAL A 383 7.75 -3.68 -23.25
C VAL A 383 7.50 -4.25 -21.86
N THR A 384 8.13 -3.74 -20.81
CA THR A 384 7.79 -4.12 -19.42
C THR A 384 6.90 -3.08 -18.80
N PHE A 385 5.73 -3.46 -18.32
CA PHE A 385 4.92 -2.64 -17.44
C PHE A 385 5.20 -3.01 -15.99
N TYR A 386 5.34 -2.05 -15.09
CA TYR A 386 5.71 -2.31 -13.69
C TYR A 386 5.00 -1.30 -12.78
N GLU A 387 5.24 -1.39 -11.47
CA GLU A 387 4.78 -0.39 -10.51
C GLU A 387 5.93 0.54 -10.12
N ASP A 388 5.66 1.84 -10.15
CA ASP A 388 6.54 2.87 -9.60
C ASP A 388 5.79 3.74 -8.58
N TYR A 389 6.45 4.77 -8.07
CA TYR A 389 5.83 5.71 -7.15
C TYR A 389 4.60 6.40 -7.75
N GLN A 390 4.60 6.69 -9.05
CA GLN A 390 3.51 7.41 -9.68
C GLN A 390 2.28 6.51 -9.87
N SER A 391 2.45 5.29 -10.39
CA SER A 391 1.34 4.34 -10.56
C SER A 391 0.76 3.91 -9.22
N LEU A 392 1.61 3.70 -8.21
CA LEU A 392 1.14 3.38 -6.86
C LEU A 392 0.39 4.57 -6.25
N SER A 393 0.84 5.81 -6.44
CA SER A 393 0.11 6.99 -5.97
C SER A 393 -1.29 7.07 -6.57
N ALA A 394 -1.41 6.89 -7.88
CA ALA A 394 -2.70 6.87 -8.58
C ALA A 394 -3.64 5.76 -8.05
N LYS A 395 -3.11 4.56 -7.83
CA LYS A 395 -3.87 3.42 -7.29
C LYS A 395 -4.30 3.64 -5.84
N LEU A 396 -3.47 4.28 -5.03
CA LEU A 396 -3.82 4.67 -3.66
C LEU A 396 -4.89 5.76 -3.63
N ASP A 397 -4.82 6.73 -4.53
CA ASP A 397 -5.87 7.74 -4.70
C ASP A 397 -7.18 7.08 -5.13
N TYR A 398 -7.12 6.12 -6.07
CA TYR A 398 -8.27 5.34 -6.50
C TYR A 398 -8.90 4.54 -5.35
N ILE A 399 -8.09 3.84 -4.55
CA ILE A 399 -8.53 3.11 -3.34
C ILE A 399 -9.31 4.04 -2.42
N ARG A 400 -8.78 5.25 -2.17
CA ARG A 400 -9.44 6.22 -1.30
C ARG A 400 -10.75 6.72 -1.89
N ILE A 401 -10.74 7.16 -3.14
CA ILE A 401 -11.92 7.76 -3.82
C ILE A 401 -13.07 6.75 -3.85
N ASN A 402 -12.77 5.46 -4.04
CA ASN A 402 -13.77 4.40 -4.13
C ASN A 402 -14.03 3.69 -2.78
N ASN A 403 -13.47 4.19 -1.68
CA ASN A 403 -13.60 3.62 -0.32
C ASN A 403 -13.28 2.12 -0.27
N LEU A 404 -12.25 1.69 -1.00
CA LEU A 404 -11.74 0.33 -0.93
C LEU A 404 -11.11 0.07 0.45
N ALA A 405 -11.08 -1.19 0.86
CA ALA A 405 -10.58 -1.62 2.16
C ALA A 405 -9.07 -1.40 2.30
N GLY A 406 -8.32 -1.61 1.22
CA GLY A 406 -6.88 -1.60 1.26
C GLY A 406 -6.22 -1.97 -0.06
N ILE A 407 -4.94 -2.32 0.04
CA ILE A 407 -4.09 -2.71 -1.08
C ILE A 407 -3.42 -4.05 -0.75
N SER A 408 -3.29 -4.92 -1.76
CA SER A 408 -2.55 -6.17 -1.66
C SER A 408 -1.36 -6.19 -2.62
N ILE A 409 -0.24 -6.80 -2.21
CA ILE A 409 1.02 -6.80 -2.97
C ILE A 409 1.38 -8.24 -3.36
N VAL A 410 1.41 -8.52 -4.67
CA VAL A 410 1.78 -9.81 -5.25
C VAL A 410 3.10 -9.69 -6.03
N ASP A 411 4.24 -10.18 -5.57
CA ASP A 411 4.53 -10.64 -4.22
C ASP A 411 5.59 -9.74 -3.57
N ILE A 412 5.64 -9.74 -2.24
CA ILE A 412 6.46 -8.78 -1.48
C ILE A 412 7.97 -9.04 -1.63
N THR A 413 8.37 -10.19 -2.16
CA THR A 413 9.78 -10.54 -2.33
C THR A 413 10.40 -9.86 -3.53
N LYS A 414 9.58 -9.26 -4.40
CA LYS A 414 9.98 -8.45 -5.54
C LYS A 414 10.24 -6.99 -5.19
N ASP A 415 9.95 -6.54 -3.97
CA ASP A 415 10.39 -5.21 -3.52
C ASP A 415 11.93 -5.20 -3.37
N SER A 416 12.48 -4.00 -3.48
CA SER A 416 13.85 -3.70 -3.05
C SER A 416 14.08 -4.09 -1.58
N LYS A 417 15.34 -4.39 -1.21
CA LYS A 417 15.69 -4.77 0.18
C LYS A 417 15.36 -3.68 1.20
N ASP A 418 15.42 -2.42 0.79
CA ASP A 418 15.03 -1.26 1.59
C ASP A 418 13.53 -0.95 1.54
N LEU A 419 12.73 -1.86 0.95
CA LEU A 419 11.28 -1.84 0.91
C LEU A 419 10.74 -0.53 0.32
N GLN A 420 11.36 0.00 -0.74
CA GLN A 420 11.04 1.32 -1.30
C GLN A 420 9.57 1.49 -1.65
N LEU A 421 8.99 0.55 -2.39
CA LEU A 421 7.60 0.65 -2.84
C LEU A 421 6.63 0.43 -1.66
N THR A 422 6.94 -0.53 -0.79
CA THR A 422 6.15 -0.75 0.43
C THR A 422 6.20 0.48 1.34
N ASN A 423 7.37 1.03 1.61
CA ASN A 423 7.55 2.24 2.42
C ASN A 423 6.88 3.46 1.80
N PHE A 424 6.85 3.54 0.48
CA PHE A 424 6.12 4.58 -0.22
C PHE A 424 4.61 4.49 -0.01
N ILE A 425 4.03 3.29 -0.16
CA ILE A 425 2.62 3.03 0.18
C ILE A 425 2.36 3.54 1.60
N LEU A 426 3.21 3.19 2.56
CA LEU A 426 3.06 3.60 3.96
C LEU A 426 3.21 5.10 4.18
N ARG A 427 4.08 5.80 3.46
CA ARG A 427 4.23 7.25 3.57
C ARG A 427 2.99 7.98 3.06
N ILE A 428 2.48 7.60 1.89
CA ILE A 428 1.27 8.20 1.32
C ILE A 428 0.07 7.90 2.22
N SER A 429 -0.04 6.66 2.68
CA SER A 429 -1.05 6.27 3.65
C SER A 429 -0.92 7.08 4.94
N GLY A 430 0.30 7.18 5.44
CA GLY A 430 0.66 7.53 6.81
C GLY A 430 0.68 9.01 7.13
N THR A 431 0.65 9.90 6.13
CA THR A 431 0.75 11.36 6.33
C THR A 431 -0.48 12.01 6.97
N SER A 432 -1.49 11.22 7.34
CA SER A 432 -2.39 11.58 8.43
C SER A 432 -1.87 11.00 9.74
N SER A 433 -0.60 11.26 10.05
CA SER A 433 -0.44 12.05 11.24
C SER A 433 -1.30 13.30 10.98
N LYS A 434 -2.56 13.26 11.46
CA LYS A 434 -2.87 14.25 12.47
C LYS A 434 -1.58 14.33 13.27
N SER A 435 -0.75 15.33 12.97
CA SER A 435 -0.11 15.98 14.08
C SER A 435 -1.27 16.03 15.06
N GLN A 436 -1.10 15.39 16.20
CA GLN A 436 -1.57 16.11 17.34
C GLN A 436 -0.82 17.45 17.24
N LEU A 437 -1.27 18.40 16.36
CA LEU A 437 -1.75 19.69 16.77
C LEU A 437 -2.28 19.35 18.12
N ASN A 438 -1.42 19.56 19.11
CA ASN A 438 -1.70 19.21 20.48
C ASN A 438 -2.90 20.08 20.75
N ILE A 439 -4.10 19.61 20.43
CA ILE A 439 -5.33 20.34 20.65
C ILE A 439 -5.36 20.54 22.16
N GLY A 440 -4.83 19.59 22.94
CA GLY A 440 -4.47 19.80 24.34
C GLY A 440 -3.53 20.98 24.62
N ALA A 441 -2.48 21.24 23.84
CA ALA A 441 -1.58 22.39 24.05
C ALA A 441 -2.15 23.71 23.49
N ILE A 442 -2.93 23.69 22.41
CA ILE A 442 -3.59 24.87 21.86
C ILE A 442 -4.78 25.27 22.74
N VAL A 443 -5.65 24.32 23.06
CA VAL A 443 -6.76 24.50 24.00
C VAL A 443 -6.20 24.81 25.40
N GLY A 444 -5.15 24.13 25.85
CA GLY A 444 -4.45 24.44 27.09
C GLY A 444 -3.83 25.83 27.10
N GLY A 445 -3.24 26.27 25.98
CA GLY A 445 -2.69 27.61 25.81
C GLY A 445 -3.76 28.70 25.80
N VAL A 446 -4.88 28.46 25.12
CA VAL A 446 -6.03 29.40 25.08
C VAL A 446 -6.69 29.50 26.45
N ILE A 447 -6.96 28.38 27.13
CA ILE A 447 -7.51 28.38 28.49
C ILE A 447 -6.53 29.05 29.46
N GLY A 448 -5.24 28.75 29.37
CA GLY A 448 -4.20 29.38 30.18
C GLY A 448 -4.14 30.90 29.99
N ALA A 449 -4.23 31.37 28.74
CA ALA A 449 -4.25 32.81 28.42
C ALA A 449 -5.50 33.51 29.00
N ILE A 450 -6.68 32.88 28.90
CA ILE A 450 -7.92 33.43 29.46
C ILE A 450 -7.83 33.54 30.99
N ILE A 451 -7.31 32.51 31.66
CA ILE A 451 -7.12 32.53 33.13
C ILE A 451 -6.12 33.63 33.51
N PHE A 452 -5.02 33.76 32.78
CA PHE A 452 -4.01 34.79 33.04
C PHE A 452 -4.54 36.21 32.87
N ILE A 453 -5.31 36.47 31.80
CA ILE A 453 -5.97 37.76 31.56
C ILE A 453 -6.99 38.05 32.67
N GLY A 454 -7.77 37.04 33.08
CA GLY A 454 -8.71 37.16 34.19
C GLY A 454 -8.02 37.53 35.51
N ALA A 455 -6.91 36.87 35.84
CA ALA A 455 -6.13 37.16 37.03
C ALA A 455 -5.53 38.58 37.00
N LEU A 456 -5.03 39.02 35.85
CA LEU A 456 -4.54 40.40 35.65
C LEU A 456 -5.65 41.44 35.86
N ALA A 457 -6.84 41.21 35.29
CA ALA A 457 -7.96 42.11 35.45
C ALA A 457 -8.40 42.23 36.92
N VAL A 458 -8.50 41.10 37.63
CA VAL A 458 -8.79 41.08 39.08
C VAL A 458 -7.71 41.81 39.87
N GLY A 459 -6.43 41.57 39.57
CA GLY A 459 -5.31 42.25 40.21
C GLY A 459 -5.36 43.78 40.02
N ILE A 460 -5.70 44.26 38.83
CA ILE A 460 -5.87 45.69 38.54
C ILE A 460 -7.02 46.30 39.35
N VAL A 461 -8.16 45.59 39.47
CA VAL A 461 -9.31 46.05 40.27
C VAL A 461 -8.96 46.13 41.76
N LEU A 462 -8.32 45.08 42.30
CA LEU A 462 -7.89 45.06 43.70
C LEU A 462 -6.85 46.16 43.99
N TYR A 463 -5.90 46.38 43.08
CA TYR A 463 -4.91 47.44 43.21
C TYR A 463 -5.54 48.83 43.22
N ARG A 464 -6.52 49.10 42.34
CA ARG A 464 -7.25 50.38 42.33
C ARG A 464 -8.01 50.61 43.63
N ARG A 465 -8.72 49.60 44.12
CA ARG A 465 -9.44 49.68 45.40
C ARG A 465 -8.51 49.96 46.57
N HIS A 466 -7.36 49.28 46.64
CA HIS A 466 -6.38 49.53 47.69
C HIS A 466 -5.77 50.94 47.62
N LYS A 467 -5.57 51.47 46.39
CA LYS A 467 -5.10 52.84 46.19
C LYS A 467 -6.13 53.88 46.64
N GLU A 468 -7.41 53.62 46.45
CA GLU A 468 -8.49 54.50 46.96
C GLU A 468 -8.56 54.48 48.49
N GLU A 469 -8.49 53.30 49.11
CA GLU A 469 -8.50 53.16 50.57
C GLU A 469 -7.28 53.85 51.23
N THR A 470 -6.10 53.75 50.62
CA THR A 470 -4.89 54.44 51.11
C THR A 470 -4.94 55.95 50.88
N SER A 471 -5.57 56.42 49.80
CA SER A 471 -5.77 57.85 49.56
C SER A 471 -6.74 58.47 50.56
N ILE A 472 -7.80 57.76 50.94
CA ILE A 472 -8.76 58.18 51.97
C ILE A 472 -8.09 58.19 53.36
N SER A 473 -7.31 57.15 53.70
CA SER A 473 -6.58 57.10 54.97
C SER A 473 -5.62 58.28 55.14
N LYS A 474 -4.90 58.65 54.08
CA LYS A 474 -4.01 59.81 54.08
C LYS A 474 -4.77 61.14 54.22
N TYR A 475 -5.94 61.26 53.60
CA TYR A 475 -6.79 62.44 53.76
C TYR A 475 -7.33 62.58 55.20
N ILE A 476 -7.75 61.47 55.83
CA ILE A 476 -8.22 61.46 57.22
C ILE A 476 -7.06 61.80 58.19
N SER A 477 -5.84 61.29 57.97
CA SER A 477 -4.69 61.66 58.81
C SER A 477 -4.36 63.15 58.73
N ASP A 478 -4.46 63.75 57.54
CA ASP A 478 -4.17 65.16 57.35
C ASP A 478 -5.28 66.07 57.92
N THR A 479 -6.55 65.62 57.89
CA THR A 479 -7.68 66.38 58.45
C THR A 479 -7.70 66.33 59.97
N THR A 480 -7.31 65.21 60.59
CA THR A 480 -7.25 65.08 62.06
C THR A 480 -6.10 65.90 62.68
N TYR A 481 -5.08 66.26 61.89
CA TYR A 481 -3.98 67.12 62.34
C TYR A 481 -4.33 68.62 62.33
N SER A 482 -5.38 69.03 61.60
CA SER A 482 -5.76 70.44 61.50
C SER A 482 -6.66 70.95 62.63
N ASP A 483 -7.34 70.07 63.37
CA ASP A 483 -8.35 70.47 64.37
C ASP A 483 -7.83 70.53 65.82
N THR A 484 -6.53 70.31 66.04
CA THR A 484 -5.95 70.38 67.41
C THR A 484 -5.23 71.69 67.74
N ASN A 485 -5.18 72.67 66.83
CA ASN A 485 -4.42 73.91 67.03
C ASN A 485 -5.25 75.20 67.27
N HIS A 486 -6.52 75.09 67.68
CA HIS A 486 -7.27 76.28 68.13
C HIS A 486 -8.08 76.04 69.41
N MET A 487 -7.36 75.79 70.51
CA MET A 487 -7.80 76.22 71.84
C MET A 487 -6.64 76.95 72.51
N SER A 488 -6.64 78.28 72.40
CA SER A 488 -5.80 79.17 73.21
C SER A 488 -6.67 79.75 74.33
N PRO A 489 -6.34 79.52 75.61
CA PRO A 489 -7.00 80.17 76.73
C PRO A 489 -6.34 81.52 77.00
N ASN A 490 -7.11 82.61 76.87
CA ASN A 490 -6.74 83.91 77.42
C ASN A 490 -7.56 84.13 78.70
N MET A 491 -6.92 83.94 79.85
CA MET A 491 -7.36 84.48 81.13
C MET A 491 -6.25 85.32 81.76
N SER A 492 -6.66 86.56 82.07
CA SER A 492 -6.30 87.41 83.21
C SER A 492 -4.88 87.95 83.36
N GLY A 493 -4.81 89.27 83.47
CA GLY A 493 -3.84 89.96 84.32
C GLY A 493 -3.86 91.47 84.14
N ALA A 494 -4.57 92.17 85.05
CA ALA A 494 -4.42 93.58 85.47
C ALA A 494 -4.52 94.70 84.43
#